data_AF-A0A9P7ESM0-F1
#
_entry.id   AF-A0A9P7ESM0-F1
#
_cell.length_a   1.000
_cell.length_b   1.000
_cell.length_c   1.000
_cell.angle_alpha   90.00
_cell.angle_beta   90.00
_cell.angle_gamma   90.00
#
_symmetry.space_group_name_H-M   'P 1'
#
loop_
_entity.id
_entity.type
_entity.pdbx_description
1 polymer ?
#
loop_
_entity_poly.entity_id
_entity_poly.type
_entity_poly.pdbx_seq_one_letter_code
_entity_poly.pdbx_strand_id
1 'polypeptide(L)'
;MTTSVFPHLVPDRYRELMRVARQWRQLQLLKWNSFGHESKDRKPGDLALFCPACPQPGINVTLPPEDEQEETNSESELPKPSWLYSRSLVMDGNFKAEHLYAANPMDEISLMDGRAFMVGDGTYKAPSARW
;
A
#
# COMPACT_ATOMS: atom_id res chain seq x y z
N MET A 1 3.02 9.74 34.72
CA MET A 1 1.58 10.04 34.86
C MET A 1 1.36 11.46 34.38
N THR A 2 0.42 11.68 33.45
CA THR A 2 0.03 13.03 33.01
C THR A 2 -1.01 13.58 33.98
N THR A 3 -0.70 14.67 34.68
CA THR A 3 -1.65 15.33 35.60
C THR A 3 -2.42 16.39 34.82
N SER A 4 -3.75 16.29 34.69
CA SER A 4 -4.54 17.29 33.94
C SER A 4 -4.52 18.68 34.59
N VAL A 5 -4.24 18.74 35.89
CA VAL A 5 -4.20 19.97 36.69
C VAL A 5 -2.99 20.83 36.36
N PHE A 6 -1.86 20.23 35.97
CA PHE A 6 -0.61 20.95 35.66
C PHE A 6 0.14 20.28 34.48
N PRO A 7 -0.37 20.43 33.24
CA PRO A 7 0.18 19.73 32.08
C PRO A 7 1.62 20.16 31.75
N HIS A 8 2.02 21.38 32.12
CA HIS A 8 3.37 21.91 31.89
C HIS A 8 4.44 21.34 32.83
N LEU A 9 4.05 20.70 33.95
CA LEU A 9 5.00 20.08 34.89
C LEU A 9 5.49 18.71 34.41
N VAL A 10 4.85 18.13 33.39
CA VAL A 10 5.25 16.87 32.79
C VAL A 10 5.92 17.18 31.44
N PRO A 11 7.16 16.73 31.20
CA PRO A 11 7.79 16.87 29.90
C PRO A 11 6.92 16.29 28.79
N ASP A 12 6.75 17.02 27.70
CA ASP A 12 6.05 16.51 26.52
C ASP A 12 6.87 15.36 25.90
N ARG A 13 6.28 14.16 25.90
CA ARG A 13 6.84 12.92 25.32
C ARG A 13 6.08 12.45 24.09
N TYR A 14 5.27 13.32 23.49
CA TYR A 14 4.42 12.96 22.36
C TYR A 14 5.24 12.45 21.17
N ARG A 15 6.41 13.04 20.90
CA ARG A 15 7.27 12.62 19.77
C ARG A 15 7.82 11.22 19.98
N GLU A 16 8.27 10.89 21.19
CA GLU A 16 8.72 9.55 21.56
C GLU A 16 7.58 8.53 21.46
N LEU A 17 6.39 8.88 21.98
CA LEU A 17 5.20 8.04 21.88
C LEU A 17 4.84 7.76 20.42
N MET A 18 4.85 8.78 19.56
CA MET A 18 4.54 8.63 18.13
C MET A 18 5.59 7.77 17.40
N ARG A 19 6.87 7.85 17.77
CA ARG A 19 7.92 6.95 17.24
C ARG A 19 7.65 5.49 17.63
N VAL A 20 7.37 5.22 18.91
CA VAL A 20 7.06 3.87 19.40
C VAL A 20 5.78 3.34 18.74
N ALA A 21 4.74 4.17 18.62
CA ALA A 21 3.50 3.81 17.93
C ALA A 21 3.74 3.46 16.45
N ARG A 22 4.61 4.20 15.74
CA ARG A 22 5.00 3.89 14.35
C ARG A 22 5.71 2.54 14.26
N GLN A 23 6.68 2.27 15.12
CA GLN A 23 7.39 0.98 15.17
C GLN A 23 6.44 -0.17 15.51
N TRP A 24 5.55 0.00 16.48
CA TRP A 24 4.53 -0.98 16.85
C TRP A 24 3.63 -1.35 15.67
N ARG A 25 3.11 -0.36 14.93
CA ARG A 25 2.28 -0.61 13.73
C ARG A 25 3.04 -1.42 12.67
N GLN A 26 4.32 -1.12 12.46
CA GLN A 26 5.16 -1.90 11.55
C GLN A 26 5.31 -3.34 12.03
N LEU A 27 5.58 -3.56 13.33
CA LEU A 27 5.70 -4.92 13.89
C LEU A 27 4.39 -5.71 13.76
N GLN A 28 3.23 -5.07 13.97
CA GLN A 28 1.94 -5.71 13.74
C GLN A 28 1.74 -6.08 12.28
N LEU A 29 2.09 -5.19 11.35
CA LEU A 29 2.01 -5.48 9.91
C LEU A 29 2.90 -6.67 9.52
N LEU A 30 4.14 -6.73 10.04
CA LEU A 30 5.04 -7.85 9.80
C LEU A 30 4.47 -9.15 10.37
N LYS A 31 3.91 -9.10 11.59
CA LYS A 31 3.26 -10.25 12.23
C LYS A 31 2.09 -10.78 11.40
N TRP A 32 1.21 -9.90 10.91
CA TRP A 32 0.03 -10.29 10.13
C TRP A 32 0.37 -10.90 8.77
N ASN A 33 1.51 -10.52 8.19
CA ASN A 33 1.99 -11.06 6.92
C ASN A 33 3.07 -12.16 7.12
N SER A 34 3.18 -12.75 8.31
CA SER A 34 4.12 -13.84 8.63
C SER A 34 5.62 -13.50 8.48
N PHE A 35 5.99 -12.22 8.42
CA PHE A 35 7.38 -11.76 8.38
C PHE A 35 7.98 -11.51 9.78
N GLY A 36 7.30 -11.94 10.85
CA GLY A 36 7.77 -11.75 12.23
C GLY A 36 8.87 -12.71 12.68
N HIS A 37 9.00 -13.87 12.03
CA HIS A 37 9.88 -14.97 12.47
C HIS A 37 10.94 -15.39 11.44
N GLU A 38 10.74 -15.08 10.17
CA GLU A 38 11.65 -15.49 9.10
C GLU A 38 12.50 -14.32 8.61
N SER A 39 13.80 -14.54 8.42
CA SER A 39 14.72 -13.57 7.82
C SER A 39 14.60 -13.48 6.30
N LYS A 40 13.41 -13.78 5.74
CA LYS A 40 13.20 -13.69 4.29
C LYS A 40 13.16 -12.21 3.89
N ASP A 41 13.87 -11.90 2.82
CA ASP A 41 13.75 -10.59 2.19
C ASP A 41 12.35 -10.41 1.62
N ARG A 42 11.75 -9.26 1.97
CA ARG A 42 10.40 -8.87 1.53
C ARG A 42 10.47 -8.38 0.10
N LYS A 43 9.65 -8.94 -0.78
CA LYS A 43 9.46 -8.47 -2.15
C LYS A 43 8.52 -7.25 -2.17
N PRO A 44 8.51 -6.49 -3.28
CA PRO A 44 7.55 -5.42 -3.46
C PRO A 44 6.10 -5.94 -3.32
N GLY A 45 5.29 -5.24 -2.53
CA GLY A 45 3.88 -5.61 -2.29
C GLY A 45 3.63 -6.74 -1.29
N ASP A 46 4.64 -7.41 -0.72
CA ASP A 46 4.45 -8.55 0.19
C ASP A 46 3.70 -8.23 1.50
N LEU A 47 3.65 -6.95 1.90
CA LEU A 47 2.90 -6.46 3.07
C LEU A 47 1.55 -5.86 2.69
N ALA A 48 1.22 -5.80 1.40
CA ALA A 48 -0.10 -5.36 0.95
C ALA A 48 -1.11 -6.48 1.20
N LEU A 49 -2.31 -6.10 1.66
CA LEU A 49 -3.38 -7.07 1.84
C LEU A 49 -3.83 -7.58 0.46
N PHE A 50 -3.83 -8.90 0.30
CA PHE A 50 -4.43 -9.53 -0.86
C PHE A 50 -5.95 -9.37 -0.81
N CYS A 51 -6.52 -8.72 -1.82
CA CYS A 51 -7.95 -8.53 -1.97
C CYS A 51 -8.54 -9.67 -2.84
N PRO A 52 -9.23 -10.67 -2.25
CA PRO A 52 -9.79 -11.79 -3.01
C PRO A 52 -11.00 -11.38 -3.86
N ALA A 53 -11.66 -10.27 -3.51
CA ALA A 53 -12.80 -9.73 -4.26
C ALA A 53 -12.38 -8.93 -5.50
N CYS A 54 -11.15 -8.43 -5.52
CA CYS A 54 -10.63 -7.65 -6.63
C CYS A 54 -10.37 -8.59 -7.83
N PRO A 55 -10.55 -8.15 -9.08
CA PRO A 55 -10.27 -8.97 -10.25
C PRO A 55 -8.77 -9.31 -10.33
N GLN A 56 -8.42 -10.59 -10.22
CA GLN A 56 -7.07 -11.16 -10.24
C GLN A 56 -6.90 -12.06 -11.47
N PRO A 57 -6.26 -11.56 -12.54
CA PRO A 57 -5.94 -12.36 -13.72
C PRO A 57 -5.26 -13.67 -13.36
N GLY A 58 -5.79 -14.79 -13.85
CA GLY A 58 -5.27 -16.13 -13.60
C GLY A 58 -5.58 -16.72 -12.22
N ILE A 59 -6.28 -16.00 -11.34
CA ILE A 59 -6.75 -16.52 -10.04
C ILE A 59 -8.27 -16.64 -10.03
N ASN A 60 -8.98 -15.51 -10.09
CA ASN A 60 -10.46 -15.47 -10.04
C ASN A 60 -11.06 -14.86 -11.32
N VAL A 61 -10.22 -14.45 -12.27
CA VAL A 61 -10.60 -13.87 -13.54
C VAL A 61 -9.77 -14.51 -14.65
N THR A 62 -10.44 -15.09 -15.65
CA THR A 62 -9.81 -15.56 -16.89
C THR A 62 -9.82 -14.41 -17.90
N LEU A 63 -8.63 -13.96 -18.30
CA LEU A 63 -8.50 -12.97 -19.38
C LEU A 63 -8.65 -13.69 -20.73
N PRO A 64 -9.34 -13.09 -21.71
CA PRO A 64 -9.33 -13.59 -23.07
C PRO A 64 -7.90 -13.52 -23.66
N PRO A 65 -7.54 -14.43 -24.57
CA PRO A 65 -6.25 -14.39 -25.27
C PRO A 65 -6.07 -13.04 -25.97
N GLU A 66 -4.82 -12.59 -26.12
CA GLU A 66 -4.46 -11.26 -26.66
C GLU A 66 -5.14 -11.00 -28.02
N ASP A 67 -5.29 -12.04 -28.82
CA ASP A 67 -5.89 -12.02 -30.16
C ASP A 67 -7.42 -11.80 -30.15
N GLU A 68 -8.10 -12.10 -29.03
CA GLU A 68 -9.56 -12.01 -28.88
C GLU A 68 -10.00 -10.76 -28.10
N GLN A 69 -9.05 -9.96 -27.59
CA GLN A 69 -9.37 -8.74 -26.82
C GLN A 69 -9.98 -7.63 -27.68
N GLU A 70 -9.73 -7.64 -29.00
CA GLU A 70 -10.30 -6.69 -29.96
C GLU A 70 -11.61 -7.20 -30.60
N GLU A 71 -11.94 -8.50 -30.49
CA GLU A 71 -12.95 -9.17 -31.33
C GLU A 71 -14.17 -9.76 -30.59
N THR A 72 -14.44 -9.41 -29.33
CA THR A 72 -15.72 -9.81 -28.70
C THR A 72 -16.88 -8.90 -29.14
N ASN A 73 -17.19 -8.91 -30.44
CA ASN A 73 -18.47 -8.48 -31.03
C ASN A 73 -19.15 -9.65 -31.77
N SER A 74 -18.84 -10.90 -31.40
CA SER A 74 -19.57 -12.08 -31.91
C SER A 74 -20.97 -12.13 -31.29
N GLU A 75 -22.01 -12.13 -32.13
CA GLU A 75 -23.45 -12.01 -31.82
C GLU A 75 -24.05 -13.03 -30.82
N SER A 76 -23.29 -14.02 -30.35
CA SER A 76 -23.80 -15.10 -29.48
C SER A 76 -23.49 -14.98 -27.99
N GLU A 77 -22.57 -14.10 -27.57
CA GLU A 77 -22.31 -13.80 -26.16
C GLU A 77 -22.20 -12.28 -25.99
N LEU A 78 -22.92 -11.70 -25.02
CA LEU A 78 -22.84 -10.25 -24.76
C LEU A 78 -21.37 -9.81 -24.61
N PRO A 79 -20.94 -8.70 -25.25
CA PRO A 79 -19.59 -8.17 -25.07
C PRO A 79 -19.34 -8.00 -23.58
N LYS A 80 -18.34 -8.70 -23.03
CA LYS A 80 -17.97 -8.56 -21.63
C LYS A 80 -17.36 -7.18 -21.47
N PRO A 81 -18.02 -6.26 -20.75
CA PRO A 81 -17.53 -4.90 -20.72
C PRO A 81 -16.19 -4.82 -19.95
N SER A 82 -15.24 -4.06 -20.49
CA SER A 82 -13.86 -3.95 -19.98
C SER A 82 -13.77 -3.58 -18.50
N TRP A 83 -14.77 -2.87 -17.95
CA TRP A 83 -14.83 -2.51 -16.54
C TRP A 83 -14.88 -3.71 -15.59
N LEU A 84 -15.29 -4.91 -16.04
CA LEU A 84 -15.26 -6.14 -15.24
C LEU A 84 -13.84 -6.58 -14.86
N TYR A 85 -12.85 -6.17 -15.66
CA TYR A 85 -11.44 -6.51 -15.49
C TYR A 85 -10.63 -5.37 -14.84
N SER A 86 -11.24 -4.19 -14.71
CA SER A 86 -10.61 -3.01 -14.12
C SER A 86 -10.58 -3.09 -12.59
N ARG A 87 -9.46 -2.71 -11.98
CA ARG A 87 -9.36 -2.48 -10.53
C ARG A 87 -9.54 -1.00 -10.22
N SER A 88 -10.56 -0.68 -9.44
CA SER A 88 -10.68 0.64 -8.81
C SER A 88 -9.95 0.64 -7.48
N LEU A 89 -8.82 1.34 -7.41
CA LEU A 89 -8.12 1.58 -6.15
C LEU A 89 -8.77 2.78 -5.45
N VAL A 90 -9.77 2.51 -4.62
CA VAL A 90 -10.39 3.54 -3.78
C VAL A 90 -9.57 3.64 -2.50
N MET A 91 -8.68 4.63 -2.44
CA MET A 91 -8.13 5.07 -1.16
C MET A 91 -9.27 5.84 -0.46
N ASP A 92 -9.87 5.24 0.57
CA ASP A 92 -10.79 5.97 1.47
C ASP A 92 -10.12 7.30 1.84
N GLY A 93 -10.76 8.39 1.40
CA GLY A 93 -10.27 9.76 1.41
C GLY A 93 -10.19 10.39 2.80
N ASN A 94 -9.90 9.61 3.84
CA ASN A 94 -9.50 10.12 5.14
C ASN A 94 -7.98 10.07 5.37
N PHE A 95 -7.20 9.91 4.30
CA PHE A 95 -5.79 10.27 4.34
C PHE A 95 -5.64 11.75 4.03
N LYS A 96 -5.34 12.54 5.06
CA LYS A 96 -4.42 13.67 4.85
C LYS A 96 -3.05 13.11 4.51
N ALA A 97 -2.89 12.61 3.29
CA ALA A 97 -1.58 12.45 2.66
C ALA A 97 -1.12 13.86 2.27
N GLU A 98 -0.95 14.73 3.27
CA GLU A 98 -0.12 15.90 3.06
C GLU A 98 1.26 15.32 2.73
N HIS A 99 1.74 15.56 1.52
CA HIS A 99 3.15 15.39 1.16
C HIS A 99 3.96 16.37 2.03
N LEU A 100 4.04 16.06 3.32
CA LEU A 100 4.88 16.77 4.25
C LEU A 100 6.29 16.44 3.83
N TYR A 101 7.00 17.48 3.38
CA TYR A 101 8.43 17.37 3.20
C TYR A 101 9.03 16.88 4.49
N ALA A 102 9.84 15.83 4.39
CA ALA A 102 10.61 15.34 5.50
C ALA A 102 11.41 16.50 6.10
N ALA A 103 11.27 16.74 7.40
CA ALA A 103 12.04 17.79 8.07
C ALA A 103 13.55 17.54 7.96
N ASN A 104 13.96 16.27 7.87
CA ASN A 104 15.31 15.86 7.50
C ASN A 104 15.24 14.66 6.54
N PRO A 105 15.32 14.89 5.22
CA PRO A 105 15.23 13.81 4.23
C PRO A 105 16.39 12.81 4.32
N MET A 106 17.56 13.25 4.77
CA MET A 106 18.76 12.39 4.85
C MET A 106 18.67 11.34 5.95
N ASP A 107 17.93 11.64 7.03
CA ASP A 107 17.72 10.74 8.17
C ASP A 107 16.39 9.97 8.07
N GLU A 108 15.59 10.23 7.03
CA GLU A 108 14.31 9.56 6.90
C GLU A 108 14.48 8.13 6.41
N ILE A 109 14.03 7.19 7.23
CA ILE A 109 14.01 5.77 6.89
C ILE A 109 12.57 5.35 6.63
N SER A 110 12.30 4.95 5.39
CA SER A 110 11.03 4.32 5.05
C SER A 110 10.98 2.90 5.62
N LEU A 111 9.93 2.63 6.38
CA LEU A 111 9.72 1.33 7.05
C LEU A 111 9.08 0.29 6.12
N MET A 112 8.53 0.73 4.99
CA MET A 112 7.71 -0.06 4.08
C MET A 112 7.99 0.28 2.60
N ASP A 113 9.19 0.75 2.28
CA ASP A 113 9.57 1.22 0.93
C ASP A 113 9.26 0.17 -0.15
N GLY A 114 8.21 0.42 -0.95
CA GLY A 114 7.77 -0.50 -1.99
C GLY A 114 7.12 -1.81 -1.52
N ARG A 115 7.08 -2.07 -0.21
CA ARG A 115 6.73 -3.39 0.34
C ARG A 115 5.26 -3.52 0.70
N ALA A 116 4.53 -2.42 0.83
CA ALA A 116 3.10 -2.41 1.12
C ALA A 116 2.31 -1.99 -0.14
N PHE A 117 1.28 -1.16 0.01
CA PHE A 117 0.41 -0.75 -1.10
C PHE A 117 1.06 0.22 -2.09
N MET A 118 2.14 0.89 -1.71
CA MET A 118 2.83 1.88 -2.56
C MET A 118 4.11 1.29 -3.15
N VAL A 119 4.49 1.76 -4.33
CA VAL A 119 5.78 1.47 -4.96
C VAL A 119 6.93 2.09 -4.18
N GLY A 120 8.14 1.57 -4.38
CA GLY A 120 9.34 2.10 -3.71
C GLY A 120 9.73 3.47 -4.24
N ASP A 121 10.41 4.27 -3.42
CA ASP A 121 10.80 5.65 -3.75
C ASP A 121 11.63 5.73 -5.05
N GLY A 122 12.55 4.78 -5.26
CA GLY A 122 13.34 4.70 -6.50
C GLY A 122 12.48 4.46 -7.73
N THR A 123 11.48 3.58 -7.65
CA THR A 123 10.53 3.32 -8.75
C THR A 123 9.59 4.50 -8.97
N TYR A 124 9.15 5.16 -7.90
CA TYR A 124 8.28 6.32 -7.96
C TYR A 124 8.96 7.52 -8.65
N LYS A 125 10.25 7.73 -8.39
CA LYS A 125 11.06 8.81 -8.97
C LYS A 125 11.64 8.48 -10.34
N ALA A 126 11.59 7.21 -10.76
CA ALA A 126 12.06 6.82 -12.08
C ALA A 126 11.21 7.52 -13.16
N PRO A 127 11.80 7.93 -14.30
CA PRO A 127 11.03 8.41 -15.43
C PRO A 127 10.03 7.32 -15.80
N SER A 128 8.73 7.61 -15.73
CA SER A 128 7.73 6.66 -16.22
C SER A 128 8.02 6.41 -17.70
N ALA A 129 7.98 5.14 -18.13
CA ALA A 129 7.80 4.83 -19.54
C ALA A 129 6.55 5.61 -19.97
N ARG A 130 6.75 6.58 -20.86
CA ARG A 130 5.69 7.42 -21.39
C ARG A 130 4.69 6.47 -22.07
N TRP A 131 3.48 6.39 -21.52
CA TRP A 131 2.34 5.71 -22.13
C TRP A 131 2.06 6.31 -23.51
#